data_AF-A0A6B3HIV5-F1
#
_entry.id   AF-A0A6B3HIV5-F1
#
_cell.length_a   1.000
_cell.length_b   1.000
_cell.length_c   1.000
_cell.angle_alpha   90.00
_cell.angle_beta   90.00
_cell.angle_gamma   90.00
#
_symmetry.space_group_name_H-M   'P 1'
#
loop_
_entity.id
_entity.type
_entity.pdbx_description
1 polymer ?
#
loop_
_entity_poly.entity_id
_entity_poly.type
_entity_poly.pdbx_seq_one_letter_code
_entity_poly.pdbx_strand_id
1 'polypeptide(L)'
;MTGYQETLTDPSYHRQVVVMTAPHVGNTGVNDEDPESGRIWVSGYVVRDPARKSSNWRSRRSLDEELVAQGVVGISGVDTRALTRHLRERGAMRVGIFS
;
A
#
# COMPACT_ATOMS: atom_id res chain seq x y z
N MET A 1 -0.44 12.41 -4.32
CA MET A 1 -1.34 11.43 -4.98
C MET A 1 -2.11 10.75 -3.87
N THR A 2 -3.44 10.86 -3.89
CA THR A 2 -4.39 10.25 -2.94
C THR A 2 -4.87 8.91 -3.51
N GLY A 3 -5.77 8.20 -2.81
CA GLY A 3 -6.42 6.99 -3.36
C GLY A 3 -5.65 5.67 -3.17
N TYR A 4 -4.71 5.60 -2.21
CA TYR A 4 -4.01 4.34 -1.94
C TYR A 4 -4.93 3.23 -1.42
N GLN A 5 -6.03 3.60 -0.74
CA GLN A 5 -7.02 2.64 -0.25
C GLN A 5 -7.73 1.93 -1.42
N GLU A 6 -8.12 2.66 -2.46
CA GLU A 6 -8.73 2.11 -3.68
C GLU A 6 -7.81 1.07 -4.33
N THR A 7 -6.52 1.39 -4.45
CA THR A 7 -5.50 0.48 -4.99
C THR A 7 -5.35 -0.81 -4.15
N LEU A 8 -5.41 -0.69 -2.82
CA LEU A 8 -5.32 -1.84 -1.93
C LEU A 8 -6.55 -2.76 -2.04
N THR A 9 -7.73 -2.19 -2.28
CA THR A 9 -9.00 -2.92 -2.34
C THR A 9 -9.41 -3.35 -3.74
N ASP A 10 -8.66 -2.99 -4.79
CA ASP A 10 -8.96 -3.42 -6.16
C ASP A 10 -8.57 -4.91 -6.36
N PRO A 11 -9.53 -5.79 -6.71
CA PRO A 11 -9.28 -7.21 -6.97
C PRO A 11 -8.25 -7.49 -8.07
N SER A 12 -7.99 -6.53 -8.96
CA SER A 12 -7.01 -6.64 -10.05
C SER A 12 -5.58 -6.85 -9.54
N TYR A 13 -5.28 -6.43 -8.31
CA TYR A 13 -3.97 -6.60 -7.68
C TYR A 13 -3.84 -7.91 -6.88
N HIS A 14 -4.77 -8.85 -7.03
CA HIS A 14 -4.67 -10.14 -6.35
C HIS A 14 -3.33 -10.84 -6.67
N ARG A 15 -2.63 -11.31 -5.63
CA ARG A 15 -1.30 -11.95 -5.72
C ARG A 15 -0.17 -11.04 -6.21
N GLN A 16 -0.37 -9.73 -6.19
CA GLN A 16 0.65 -8.75 -6.56
C GLN A 16 1.19 -8.03 -5.33
N VAL A 17 2.46 -7.63 -5.42
CA VAL A 17 3.08 -6.69 -4.48
C VAL A 17 3.05 -5.32 -5.14
N VAL A 18 2.41 -4.36 -4.47
CA VAL A 18 2.25 -3.01 -4.99
C VAL A 18 3.34 -2.11 -4.42
N VAL A 19 4.02 -1.37 -5.30
CA VAL A 19 5.05 -0.39 -4.95
C VAL A 19 4.52 1.01 -5.16
N MET A 20 4.43 1.79 -4.09
CA MET A 20 3.95 3.16 -4.18
C MET A 20 5.03 4.11 -4.67
N THR A 21 4.69 4.87 -5.70
CA THR A 21 5.54 5.95 -6.23
C THR A 21 5.41 7.23 -5.41
N ALA A 22 4.28 7.43 -4.73
CA ALA A 22 4.09 8.52 -3.78
C ALA A 22 4.95 8.28 -2.52
N PRO A 23 5.77 9.27 -2.08
CA PRO A 23 6.66 9.07 -0.94
C PRO A 23 5.89 8.96 0.38
N HIS A 24 4.83 9.77 0.55
CA HIS A 24 3.98 9.76 1.74
C HIS A 24 2.69 9.01 1.46
N VAL A 25 2.47 7.92 2.19
CA VAL A 25 1.30 7.04 2.06
C VAL A 25 0.72 6.77 3.45
N GLY A 26 -0.60 6.67 3.59
CA GLY A 26 -1.25 6.46 4.90
C GLY A 26 -1.69 7.74 5.62
N ASN A 27 -1.44 8.92 5.05
CA ASN A 27 -1.78 10.21 5.65
C ASN A 27 -3.28 10.42 5.86
N THR A 28 -4.13 9.79 5.04
CA THR A 28 -5.58 9.85 5.18
C THR A 28 -6.17 8.75 6.05
N GLY A 29 -5.35 7.83 6.56
CA GLY A 29 -5.79 6.62 7.24
C GLY A 29 -6.61 5.70 6.33
N VAL A 30 -7.39 4.83 6.95
CA VAL A 30 -8.37 3.97 6.31
C VAL A 30 -9.73 4.30 6.87
N ASN A 31 -10.74 4.30 6.01
CA ASN A 31 -12.14 4.48 6.39
C ASN A 31 -13.01 3.38 5.76
N ASP A 32 -14.20 3.16 6.30
CA ASP A 32 -15.07 2.07 5.83
C ASP A 32 -16.02 2.52 4.69
N GLU A 33 -15.94 3.78 4.23
CA GLU A 33 -16.78 4.36 3.18
C GLU A 33 -16.13 4.32 1.78
N ASP A 34 -14.79 4.39 1.73
CA ASP A 34 -13.99 4.39 0.51
C ASP A 34 -13.38 3.02 0.06
N PRO A 35 -13.72 1.82 0.60
CA PRO A 35 -13.27 0.55 -0.02
C PRO A 35 -14.04 0.25 -1.33
N GLU A 36 -13.32 -0.02 -2.43
CA GLU A 36 -13.93 -0.62 -3.64
C GLU A 36 -14.32 -2.09 -3.44
N SER A 37 -13.79 -2.72 -2.38
CA SER A 37 -14.06 -4.10 -2.01
C SER A 37 -13.96 -4.29 -0.49
N GLY A 38 -14.66 -5.28 0.06
CA GLY A 38 -14.68 -5.57 1.50
C GLY A 38 -13.35 -6.11 2.09
N ARG A 39 -12.27 -6.17 1.31
CA ARG A 39 -10.93 -6.58 1.77
C ARG A 39 -9.80 -6.00 0.90
N ILE A 40 -8.59 -6.03 1.43
CA ILE A 40 -7.34 -5.78 0.71
C ILE A 40 -6.99 -7.00 -0.14
N TRP A 41 -6.65 -6.77 -1.41
CA TRP A 41 -6.35 -7.83 -2.38
C TRP A 41 -4.87 -8.01 -2.65
N VAL A 42 -4.05 -6.98 -2.39
CA VAL A 42 -2.60 -7.05 -2.56
C VAL A 42 -1.98 -8.08 -1.62
N SER A 43 -0.93 -8.76 -2.08
CA SER A 43 -0.17 -9.72 -1.25
C SER A 43 0.98 -9.09 -0.51
N GLY A 44 1.34 -7.86 -0.83
CA GLY A 44 2.30 -7.09 -0.08
C GLY A 44 2.32 -5.63 -0.51
N TYR A 45 2.83 -4.78 0.36
CA TYR A 45 2.80 -3.34 0.15
C TYR A 45 4.16 -2.69 0.44
N VAL A 46 4.69 -1.96 -0.56
CA VAL A 46 6.00 -1.31 -0.47
C VAL A 46 5.82 0.20 -0.50
N VAL A 47 6.25 0.85 0.57
CA VAL A 47 6.19 2.31 0.73
C VAL A 47 7.56 2.87 1.04
N ARG A 48 7.79 4.14 0.71
CA ARG A 48 9.01 4.84 1.09
C ARG A 48 8.92 5.34 2.53
N ASP A 49 7.93 6.19 2.80
CA ASP A 49 7.72 6.81 4.12
C ASP A 49 6.23 6.70 4.51
N PRO A 50 5.86 5.71 5.33
CA PRO A 50 4.49 5.59 5.82
C PRO A 50 4.20 6.75 6.79
N ALA A 51 3.01 7.32 6.70
CA ALA A 51 2.57 8.34 7.63
C ALA A 51 2.51 7.75 9.04
N ARG A 52 3.29 8.31 9.96
CA ARG A 52 3.32 7.88 11.38
C ARG A 52 1.98 8.02 12.08
N LYS A 53 1.18 8.99 11.66
CA LYS A 53 -0.19 9.22 12.11
C LYS A 53 -1.04 9.59 10.91
N SER A 54 -2.21 8.97 10.80
CA SER A 54 -3.24 9.46 9.90
C SER A 54 -3.84 10.74 10.47
N SER A 55 -4.10 11.71 9.61
CA SER A 55 -4.71 12.99 9.99
C SER A 55 -5.76 13.37 8.96
N ASN A 56 -6.93 12.73 9.07
CA ASN A 56 -8.09 13.01 8.26
C ASN A 56 -9.35 12.79 9.11
N TRP A 57 -10.32 13.69 9.01
CA TRP A 57 -11.60 13.60 9.73
C TRP A 57 -12.40 12.33 9.37
N ARG A 58 -12.16 11.75 8.20
CA ARG A 58 -12.76 10.46 7.78
C ARG A 58 -11.99 9.24 8.27
N SER A 59 -10.76 9.39 8.76
CA SER A 59 -9.91 8.27 9.19
C SER A 59 -10.53 7.54 10.39
N ARG A 60 -10.80 6.25 10.25
CA ARG A 60 -11.22 5.39 11.37
C ARG A 60 -10.06 4.59 11.96
N ARG A 61 -9.12 4.19 11.12
CA ARG A 61 -7.95 3.35 11.47
C ARG A 61 -6.72 3.83 10.72
N SER A 62 -5.53 3.51 11.19
CA SER A 62 -4.30 3.74 10.43
C SER A 62 -4.13 2.69 9.33
N LEU A 63 -3.32 3.01 8.32
CA LEU A 63 -2.99 2.06 7.26
C LEU A 63 -2.26 0.82 7.79
N ASP A 64 -1.37 1.01 8.77
CA ASP A 64 -0.61 -0.07 9.39
C ASP A 64 -1.53 -1.06 10.12
N GLU A 65 -2.46 -0.55 10.94
CA GLU A 65 -3.47 -1.37 11.62
C GLU A 65 -4.32 -2.19 10.64
N GLU A 66 -4.70 -1.61 9.50
CA GLU A 66 -5.48 -2.32 8.49
C GLU A 66 -4.70 -3.46 7.83
N LEU A 67 -3.44 -3.20 7.47
CA LEU A 67 -2.56 -4.21 6.88
C LEU A 67 -2.33 -5.37 7.85
N VAL A 68 -2.08 -5.07 9.13
CA VAL A 68 -1.92 -6.08 10.19
C VAL A 68 -3.22 -6.87 10.40
N ALA A 69 -4.37 -6.19 10.48
CA ALA A 69 -5.66 -6.83 10.70
C ALA A 69 -6.03 -7.83 9.59
N GLN A 70 -5.61 -7.57 8.35
CA GLN A 70 -5.87 -8.44 7.19
C GLN A 70 -4.69 -9.38 6.86
N GLY A 71 -3.61 -9.36 7.63
CA GLY A 71 -2.45 -10.23 7.43
C GLY A 71 -1.63 -9.90 6.17
N VAL A 72 -1.61 -8.64 5.74
CA VAL A 72 -0.87 -8.17 4.57
C VAL A 72 0.50 -7.64 5.00
N VAL A 73 1.57 -8.18 4.41
CA VAL A 73 2.94 -7.77 4.75
C VAL A 73 3.27 -6.43 4.10
N GLY A 74 3.69 -5.47 4.92
CA GLY A 74 4.19 -4.17 4.49
C GLY A 74 5.70 -4.03 4.68
N ILE A 75 6.38 -3.28 3.81
CA ILE A 75 7.77 -2.86 4.01
C ILE A 75 7.91 -1.36 3.74
N SER A 76 8.65 -0.69 4.61
CA SER A 76 8.95 0.75 4.53
C SER A 76 10.46 1.01 4.44
N GLY A 77 10.85 2.25 4.10
CA GLY A 77 12.27 2.64 4.00
C GLY A 77 12.98 2.18 2.73
N VAL A 78 12.24 1.64 1.76
CA VAL A 78 12.78 1.23 0.45
C VAL A 78 12.85 2.44 -0.48
N ASP A 79 13.91 2.55 -1.30
CA ASP A 79 13.94 3.53 -2.39
C ASP A 79 12.98 3.10 -3.52
N THR A 80 11.70 3.43 -3.33
CA THR A 80 10.65 3.12 -4.30
C THR A 80 10.91 3.76 -5.67
N ARG A 81 11.67 4.86 -5.75
CA ARG A 81 12.00 5.50 -7.04
C ARG A 81 13.00 4.67 -7.82
N ALA A 82 14.03 4.15 -7.16
CA ALA A 82 14.98 3.22 -7.79
C ALA A 82 14.27 1.94 -8.24
N LEU A 83 13.40 1.39 -7.39
CA LEU A 83 12.62 0.19 -7.71
C LEU A 83 11.66 0.41 -8.89
N THR A 84 10.90 1.51 -8.91
CA THR A 84 10.00 1.82 -10.03
C THR A 84 10.77 2.00 -11.34
N ARG A 85 11.95 2.65 -11.33
CA ARG A 85 12.79 2.75 -12.53
C ARG A 85 13.24 1.38 -13.02
N HIS A 86 13.67 0.52 -12.10
CA HIS A 86 14.09 -0.84 -12.44
C HIS A 86 12.96 -1.66 -13.07
N LEU A 87 11.76 -1.62 -12.49
CA LEU A 87 10.58 -2.30 -13.02
C LEU A 87 10.13 -1.72 -14.37
N ARG A 88 10.27 -0.41 -14.58
CA ARG A 88 9.95 0.24 -15.87
C ARG A 88 10.88 -0.23 -16.98
N GLU A 89 12.17 -0.41 -16.68
CA GLU A 89 13.18 -0.83 -17.67
C GLU A 89 13.11 -2.34 -17.96
N ARG A 90 12.74 -3.16 -16.97
CA ARG A 90 12.84 -4.62 -17.06
C ARG A 90 11.50 -5.36 -17.03
N GLY A 91 10.40 -4.65 -16.85
CA GLY A 91 9.06 -5.23 -16.71
C GLY A 91 8.75 -5.72 -15.29
N ALA A 92 7.54 -6.28 -15.14
CA ALA A 92 7.08 -6.84 -13.88
C ALA A 92 7.91 -8.07 -13.47
N MET A 93 8.21 -8.18 -12.18
CA MET A 93 9.06 -9.23 -11.63
C MET A 93 8.38 -9.97 -10.47
N ARG A 94 8.84 -11.20 -10.22
CA ARG A 94 8.49 -11.94 -9.01
C ARG A 94 9.28 -11.39 -7.84
N VAL A 95 8.63 -11.30 -6.68
CA VAL A 95 9.20 -10.75 -5.45
C VAL A 95 8.63 -11.49 -4.24
N GLY A 96 9.40 -11.53 -3.15
CA GLY A 96 8.95 -11.98 -1.84
C GLY A 96 9.32 -10.94 -0.78
N ILE A 97 8.42 -10.72 0.18
CA ILE A 97 8.66 -9.88 1.36
C ILE A 97 8.64 -10.81 2.58
N PHE A 98 9.64 -10.68 3.45
CA PHE A 98 9.79 -11.47 4.67
C PHE A 98 9.89 -10.52 5.86
N SER A 99 9.13 -10.78 6.92
CA SER A 99 9.07 -10.01 8.16
C SER A 99 9.49 -10.84 9.36
#